data_AF-A0A4R6K1M1-F1
#
_entry.id   AF-A0A4R6K1M1-F1
#
_cell.length_a   1.000
_cell.length_b   1.000
_cell.length_c   1.000
_cell.angle_alpha   90.00
_cell.angle_beta   90.00
_cell.angle_gamma   90.00
#
_symmetry.space_group_name_H-M   'P 1'
#
loop_
_entity.id
_entity.type
_entity.pdbx_description
1 polymer ?
#
loop_
_entity_poly.entity_id
_entity_poly.type
_entity_poly.pdbx_seq_one_letter_code
_entity_poly.pdbx_strand_id
1 'polypeptide(L)'
;MTYTAFAIVAAVVGLVVICELLAAVIPVIVVIAFVPPEERHTLADLLAATDSSRRLRLWPALRAAVAARRVSRRRGGPARQP
;
A
#
# COMPACT_ATOMS: atom_id res chain seq x y z
N MET A 1 4.99 -42.24 6.83
CA MET A 1 3.76 -41.43 6.62
C MET A 1 3.66 -40.25 7.57
N THR A 2 3.95 -40.39 8.87
CA THR A 2 3.92 -39.27 9.83
C THR A 2 4.98 -38.20 9.56
N TYR A 3 6.22 -38.58 9.25
CA TYR A 3 7.29 -37.64 8.92
C TYR A 3 7.01 -36.81 7.67
N THR A 4 6.50 -37.45 6.61
CA THR A 4 6.14 -36.77 5.35
C THR A 4 4.98 -35.79 5.54
N ALA A 5 3.96 -36.17 6.33
CA ALA A 5 2.85 -35.28 6.65
C ALA A 5 3.33 -34.06 7.46
N PHE A 6 4.19 -34.28 8.46
CA PHE A 6 4.79 -33.20 9.24
C PHE A 6 5.59 -32.23 8.36
N ALA A 7 6.41 -32.75 7.45
CA ALA A 7 7.20 -31.92 6.53
C ALA A 7 6.31 -31.06 5.60
N ILE A 8 5.20 -31.63 5.10
CA ILE A 8 4.24 -30.90 4.26
C ILE A 8 3.58 -29.77 5.06
N VAL A 9 3.10 -30.07 6.27
CA VAL A 9 2.45 -29.05 7.12
C VAL A 9 3.44 -27.94 7.46
N ALA A 10 4.67 -28.27 7.85
CA ALA A 10 5.70 -27.27 8.14
C ALA A 10 6.01 -26.39 6.92
N ALA A 11 6.10 -26.98 5.72
CA ALA A 11 6.35 -26.25 4.48
C ALA A 11 5.19 -25.29 4.14
N VAL A 12 3.93 -25.74 4.29
CA VAL A 12 2.76 -24.90 4.06
C VAL A 12 2.71 -23.74 5.05
N VAL A 13 2.94 -24.01 6.34
CA VAL A 13 2.99 -22.96 7.37
C VAL A 13 4.11 -21.96 7.04
N GLY A 14 5.30 -22.44 6.70
CA GLY A 14 6.42 -21.59 6.29
C GLY A 14 6.08 -20.72 5.09
N LEU A 15 5.44 -21.29 4.07
CA LEU A 15 5.00 -20.55 2.88
C LEU A 15 4.00 -19.45 3.25
N VAL A 16 2.99 -19.76 4.06
CA VAL A 16 1.98 -18.78 4.51
C VAL A 16 2.66 -17.63 5.27
N VAL A 17 3.57 -17.95 6.19
CA VAL A 17 4.32 -16.94 6.95
C VAL A 17 5.14 -16.04 6.02
N ILE A 18 5.80 -16.61 5.01
CA ILE A 18 6.55 -15.83 4.01
C ILE A 18 5.61 -14.92 3.22
N CYS A 19 4.45 -15.43 2.77
CA CYS A 19 3.46 -14.63 2.04
C CYS A 19 2.93 -13.47 2.89
N GLU A 20 2.61 -13.70 4.16
CA GLU A 20 2.17 -12.66 5.10
C GLU A 20 3.27 -11.59 5.30
N LEU A 21 4.52 -12.04 5.49
CA LEU A 21 5.65 -11.11 5.64
C LEU A 21 5.84 -10.25 4.39
N LEU A 22 5.76 -10.85 3.20
CA LEU A 22 5.82 -10.12 1.95
C LEU A 22 4.63 -9.16 1.80
N ALA A 23 3.41 -9.59 2.14
CA ALA A 23 2.22 -8.75 2.09
C ALA A 23 2.32 -7.53 3.02
N ALA A 24 2.96 -7.68 4.18
CA ALA A 24 3.21 -6.59 5.12
C ALA A 24 4.32 -5.64 4.65
N VAL A 25 5.39 -6.17 4.05
CA VAL A 25 6.59 -5.40 3.69
C VAL A 25 6.46 -4.71 2.33
N ILE A 26 5.78 -5.31 1.36
CA ILE A 26 5.62 -4.75 0.00
C ILE A 26 5.06 -3.31 0.02
N PRO A 27 3.99 -2.98 0.78
CA PRO A 27 3.49 -1.61 0.85
C PRO A 27 4.53 -0.62 1.37
N VAL A 28 5.33 -1.01 2.36
CA VAL A 28 6.39 -0.17 2.93
C VAL A 28 7.48 0.08 1.88
N ILE A 29 7.90 -0.96 1.17
CA ILE A 29 8.86 -0.83 0.05
C ILE A 29 8.31 0.12 -1.01
N VAL A 30 7.05 -0.03 -1.40
CA VAL A 30 6.40 0.85 -2.39
C VAL A 30 6.42 2.31 -1.93
N VAL A 31 6.11 2.58 -0.65
CA VAL A 31 6.17 3.94 -0.12
C VAL A 31 7.60 4.48 -0.15
N ILE A 32 8.58 3.72 0.33
CA ILE A 32 9.97 4.19 0.38
C ILE A 32 10.53 4.44 -1.02
N ALA A 33 10.23 3.56 -1.98
CA ALA A 33 10.78 3.61 -3.33
C ALA A 33 10.12 4.69 -4.21
N PHE A 34 8.82 4.94 -4.04
CA PHE A 34 8.05 5.80 -4.95
C PHE A 34 7.55 7.11 -4.35
N VAL A 35 7.73 7.34 -3.03
CA VAL A 35 7.25 8.55 -2.35
C VAL A 35 8.44 9.36 -1.85
N PRO A 36 8.61 10.60 -2.36
CA PRO A 36 9.63 11.52 -1.89
C PRO A 36 9.51 11.77 -0.37
N PRO A 37 10.62 11.93 0.37
CA PRO A 37 10.60 11.99 1.83
C PRO A 37 9.70 13.12 2.39
N GLU A 38 9.67 14.26 1.73
CA GLU A 38 8.85 15.42 2.04
C GLU A 38 7.33 15.17 1.89
N GLU A 39 6.92 14.20 1.06
CA GLU A 39 5.50 13.88 0.82
C GLU A 39 4.97 12.75 1.74
N ARG A 40 5.85 12.09 2.50
CA ARG A 40 5.48 10.91 3.32
C ARG A 40 4.49 11.25 4.44
N HIS A 41 4.58 12.43 5.02
CA HIS A 41 3.68 12.86 6.09
C HIS A 41 2.24 13.04 5.57
N THR A 42 2.08 13.74 4.45
CA THR A 42 0.81 13.89 3.75
C THR A 42 0.21 12.54 3.34
N LEU A 43 1.06 11.59 2.91
CA LEU A 43 0.60 10.24 2.60
C LEU A 43 0.12 9.48 3.85
N ALA A 44 0.81 9.62 4.99
CA ALA A 44 0.40 9.02 6.25
C ALA A 44 -0.96 9.56 6.72
N ASP A 45 -1.18 10.87 6.61
CA ASP A 45 -2.47 11.50 6.95
C ASP A 45 -3.59 11.01 6.04
N LEU A 46 -3.32 10.89 4.73
CA LEU A 46 -4.29 10.35 3.77
C LEU A 46 -4.60 8.88 4.04
N LEU A 47 -3.59 8.08 4.39
CA LEU A 47 -3.79 6.67 4.76
C LEU A 47 -4.59 6.54 6.07
N ALA A 48 -4.31 7.36 7.08
CA ALA A 48 -5.06 7.36 8.33
C ALA A 48 -6.53 7.78 8.13
N ALA A 49 -6.76 8.85 7.36
CA ALA A 49 -8.12 9.28 6.99
C ALA A 49 -8.83 8.22 6.15
N THR A 50 -8.12 7.57 5.24
CA THR A 50 -8.66 6.48 4.41
C THR A 50 -8.93 5.24 5.23
N ASP A 51 -8.12 4.86 6.21
CA ASP A 51 -8.33 3.68 7.07
C ASP A 51 -9.55 3.83 7.97
N SER A 52 -9.75 5.03 8.54
CA SER A 52 -10.99 5.40 9.24
C SER A 52 -12.21 5.32 8.32
N SER A 53 -12.06 5.73 7.05
CA SER A 53 -13.08 5.56 6.00
C SER A 53 -13.17 4.14 5.44
N ARG A 54 -12.12 3.32 5.55
CA ARG A 54 -12.01 1.93 5.07
C ARG A 54 -12.92 1.03 5.87
N ARG A 55 -12.99 1.32 7.18
CA ARG A 55 -13.99 0.81 8.12
C ARG A 55 -15.43 1.19 7.74
N LEU A 56 -15.63 2.17 6.86
CA LEU A 56 -16.94 2.70 6.47
C LEU A 56 -17.32 2.51 5.00
N ARG A 57 -16.39 2.46 4.02
CA ARG A 57 -16.64 2.39 2.56
C ARG A 57 -15.31 2.42 1.76
N LEU A 58 -14.69 1.25 1.59
CA LEU A 58 -13.38 1.05 0.91
C LEU A 58 -13.30 1.57 -0.54
N TRP A 59 -14.38 1.45 -1.29
CA TRP A 59 -14.37 1.59 -2.76
C TRP A 59 -14.59 3.02 -3.27
N PRO A 60 -15.51 3.83 -2.69
CA PRO A 60 -15.66 5.23 -3.08
C PRO A 60 -14.42 6.07 -2.73
N ALA A 61 -13.78 5.80 -1.59
CA ALA A 61 -12.61 6.54 -1.12
C ALA A 61 -11.42 6.37 -2.07
N LEU A 62 -11.16 5.14 -2.54
CA LEU A 62 -10.10 4.86 -3.50
C LEU A 62 -10.30 5.62 -4.82
N ARG A 63 -11.55 5.71 -5.31
CA ARG A 63 -11.88 6.47 -6.52
C ARG A 63 -11.68 7.97 -6.33
N ALA A 64 -12.05 8.51 -5.17
CA ALA A 64 -11.86 9.92 -4.85
C ALA A 64 -10.37 10.31 -4.78
N ALA A 65 -9.54 9.48 -4.14
CA ALA A 65 -8.09 9.69 -4.06
C ALA A 65 -7.42 9.67 -5.45
N VAL A 66 -7.80 8.72 -6.31
CA VAL A 66 -7.29 8.64 -7.69
C VAL A 66 -7.77 9.82 -8.54
N ALA A 67 -9.00 10.30 -8.34
CA ALA A 67 -9.52 11.48 -9.02
C ALA A 67 -8.75 12.74 -8.62
N ALA A 68 -8.52 12.96 -7.31
CA ALA A 68 -7.74 14.08 -6.81
C ALA A 68 -6.31 14.07 -7.36
N ARG A 69 -5.63 12.91 -7.35
CA ARG A 69 -4.28 12.78 -7.91
C ARG A 69 -4.23 13.08 -9.41
N ARG A 70 -5.27 12.69 -10.18
CA ARG A 70 -5.37 13.04 -11.60
C ARG A 70 -5.58 14.53 -11.82
N VAL A 71 -6.40 15.18 -10.99
CA VAL A 71 -6.62 16.64 -11.06
C VAL A 71 -5.34 17.40 -10.72
N SER A 72 -4.61 17.00 -9.68
CA SER A 72 -3.33 17.63 -9.32
C SER A 72 -2.28 17.47 -10.41
N ARG A 73 -2.18 16.30 -11.06
CA ARG A 73 -1.30 16.12 -12.23
C ARG A 73 -1.71 16.96 -13.44
N ARG A 74 -3.01 17.21 -13.64
CA ARG A 74 -3.51 18.09 -14.72
C ARG A 74 -3.27 19.57 -14.42
N ARG A 75 -3.29 19.96 -13.15
CA ARG A 75 -3.00 21.34 -12.72
C ARG A 75 -1.51 21.65 -12.61
N GLY A 76 -0.67 20.64 -12.37
CA GLY A 76 0.80 20.74 -12.32
C GLY A 76 1.50 20.58 -13.68
N GLY A 77 0.90 21.04 -14.78
CA GLY A 77 1.66 21.25 -16.02
C GLY A 77 2.82 22.22 -15.74
N PRO A 78 3.99 22.04 -16.38
CA PRO A 78 5.24 22.66 -15.95
C PRO A 78 5.09 24.18 -15.89
N ALA A 79 5.15 24.73 -14.67
CA ALA A 79 5.37 26.14 -14.48
C ALA A 79 6.78 26.43 -15.00
N ARG A 80 6.88 26.80 -16.28
CA ARG A 80 7.99 27.57 -16.82
C ARG A 80 8.12 28.82 -15.92
N GLN A 81 9.11 28.81 -15.04
CA GLN A 81 9.57 30.03 -14.40
C GLN A 81 10.54 30.71 -15.39
N PRO A 82 10.35 32.01 -15.69
CA PRO A 82 11.29 32.80 -16.48
C PRO A 82 12.61 33.04 -15.72
#